data_AF-A0A6N0M459-F1
#
_entry.id   AF-A0A6N0M459-F1
#
_cell.length_a   1.000
_cell.length_b   1.000
_cell.length_c   1.000
_cell.angle_alpha   90.00
_cell.angle_beta   90.00
_cell.angle_gamma   90.00
#
_symmetry.space_group_name_H-M   'P 1'
#
loop_
_entity.id
_entity.type
_entity.pdbx_description
1 polymer ?
#
loop_
_entity_poly.entity_id
_entity_poly.type
_entity_poly.pdbx_seq_one_letter_code
_entity_poly.pdbx_strand_id
1 'polypeptide(L)' 'MRGRLLKINGAQSISIAYHIAHKVAHLYGAVAIFDPKLSGYVVSITHDSEYKLGMVLSDEPIIV' A
#
# COMPACT_ATOMS: atom_id res chain seq x y z
N MET A 1 -0.19 10.06 -16.51
CA MET A 1 -0.57 8.66 -16.18
C MET A 1 -0.35 8.46 -14.69
N ARG A 2 -1.31 7.91 -13.96
CA ARG A 2 -1.13 7.47 -12.56
C ARG A 2 -0.52 6.06 -12.58
N GLY A 3 0.36 5.74 -11.62
CA GLY A 3 0.79 4.36 -11.42
C GLY A 3 -0.39 3.48 -10.98
N ARG A 4 -0.38 2.18 -11.28
CA ARG A 4 -1.52 1.30 -10.92
C ARG A 4 -1.60 1.06 -9.41
N LEU A 5 -0.52 0.56 -8.82
CA LEU A 5 -0.42 0.19 -7.41
C LEU A 5 0.95 0.58 -6.86
N LEU A 6 0.96 1.23 -5.69
CA LEU A 6 2.17 1.40 -4.88
C LEU A 6 2.11 0.47 -3.66
N LYS A 7 3.22 -0.21 -3.39
CA LYS A 7 3.42 -1.03 -2.18
C LYS A 7 4.46 -0.36 -1.28
N ILE A 8 4.10 -0.07 -0.05
CA ILE A 8 4.97 0.53 0.97
C ILE A 8 5.42 -0.57 1.93
N ASN A 9 6.73 -0.74 2.07
CA ASN A 9 7.37 -1.71 2.97
C ASN A 9 8.57 -1.06 3.69
N GLY A 10 9.24 -1.83 4.54
CA GLY A 10 10.44 -1.43 5.28
C GLY A 10 10.16 -1.12 6.75
N ALA A 11 11.21 -1.13 7.57
CA ALA A 11 11.14 -0.79 8.98
C ALA A 11 10.79 0.71 9.14
N GLN A 12 9.57 0.98 9.57
CA GLN A 12 9.07 2.32 9.82
C GLN A 12 7.98 2.31 10.89
N SER A 13 7.70 3.47 11.48
CA SER A 13 6.50 3.59 12.31
C SER A 13 5.25 3.57 11.43
N ILE A 14 4.15 3.06 12.00
CA ILE A 14 2.86 3.00 11.29
C ILE A 14 2.43 4.39 10.79
N SER A 15 2.63 5.43 11.59
CA SER A 15 2.28 6.80 11.22
C SER A 15 3.04 7.32 10.00
N ILE A 16 4.33 6.96 9.85
CA ILE A 16 5.12 7.36 8.68
C ILE A 16 4.63 6.65 7.42
N ALA A 17 4.26 5.37 7.51
CA ALA A 17 3.71 4.63 6.37
C ALA A 17 2.44 5.30 5.82
N TYR A 18 1.53 5.69 6.72
CA TYR A 18 0.29 6.38 6.33
C TYR A 18 0.52 7.82 5.88
N HIS A 19 1.52 8.53 6.45
CA HIS A 19 1.89 9.86 5.98
C HIS A 19 2.42 9.83 4.54
N ILE A 20 3.32 8.89 4.24
CA ILE A 20 3.84 8.66 2.88
C ILE A 20 2.68 8.28 1.95
N ALA A 21 1.84 7.32 2.35
CA ALA A 21 0.68 6.89 1.57
C ALA A 21 -0.24 8.05 1.20
N HIS A 22 -0.57 8.94 2.15
CA HIS A 22 -1.39 10.12 1.90
C HIS A 22 -0.72 11.09 0.91
N LYS A 23 0.59 11.33 1.03
CA LYS A 23 1.33 12.23 0.14
C LYS A 23 1.37 11.76 -1.31
N VAL A 24 1.40 10.44 -1.54
CA VAL A 24 1.50 9.84 -2.88
C VAL A 24 0.17 9.32 -3.43
N ALA A 25 -0.91 9.38 -2.64
CA ALA A 25 -2.23 8.82 -2.98
C ALA A 25 -2.79 9.30 -4.32
N HIS A 26 -2.50 10.53 -4.74
CA HIS A 26 -2.98 11.09 -6.00
C HIS A 26 -2.16 10.68 -7.23
N LEU A 27 -0.98 10.07 -7.01
CA LEU A 27 -0.08 9.60 -8.06
C LEU A 27 -0.36 8.15 -8.47
N TYR A 28 -1.05 7.38 -7.62
CA TYR A 28 -1.34 5.96 -7.81
C TYR A 28 -2.85 5.66 -7.77
N GLY A 29 -3.28 4.61 -8.47
CA GLY A 29 -4.64 4.09 -8.40
C GLY A 29 -4.96 3.52 -7.02
N ALA A 30 -4.03 2.76 -6.45
CA ALA A 30 -4.10 2.27 -5.07
C ALA A 30 -2.74 2.33 -4.37
N VAL A 31 -2.78 2.41 -3.04
CA VAL A 31 -1.61 2.31 -2.15
C VAL A 31 -1.86 1.22 -1.12
N ALA A 32 -0.93 0.28 -1.01
CA ALA A 32 -0.98 -0.81 -0.05
C ALA A 32 0.25 -0.77 0.88
N ILE A 33 0.05 -1.06 2.17
CA ILE A 33 1.09 -1.01 3.21
C ILE A 33 1.33 -2.43 3.73
N PHE A 34 2.58 -2.85 3.85
CA PHE A 34 2.94 -4.15 4.41
C PHE A 34 2.59 -4.22 5.90
N ASP A 35 1.86 -5.27 6.29
CA ASP A 35 1.59 -5.62 7.68
C ASP A 35 2.30 -6.95 8.02
N PRO A 36 3.33 -6.92 8.89
CA PRO A 36 4.06 -8.12 9.29
C PRO A 36 3.19 -9.20 9.95
N LYS A 37 2.05 -8.82 10.58
CA LYS A 37 1.15 -9.79 11.21
C LYS A 37 0.36 -10.59 10.20
N LEU A 38 0.07 -9.99 9.05
CA LEU A 38 -0.66 -10.63 7.95
C LEU A 38 0.29 -11.23 6.91
N SER A 39 1.60 -10.99 7.03
CA SER A 39 2.60 -11.36 6.03
C SER A 39 2.21 -10.90 4.62
N GLY A 40 1.62 -9.71 4.49
CA GLY A 40 1.05 -9.23 3.24
C GLY A 40 0.80 -7.73 3.21
N TYR A 41 0.42 -7.22 2.05
CA TYR A 41 0.11 -5.80 1.86
C TYR A 41 -1.39 -5.54 1.98
N VAL A 42 -1.78 -4.59 2.83
CA VAL A 42 -3.17 -4.16 2.99
C VAL A 42 -3.40 -2.90 2.17
N VAL A 43 -4.37 -2.92 1.26
CA VAL A 43 -4.79 -1.73 0.51
C VAL A 43 -5.38 -0.70 1.48
N SER A 44 -4.69 0.43 1.63
CA SER A 44 -5.01 1.47 2.61
C SER A 44 -5.66 2.71 2.00
N ILE A 45 -5.40 3.00 0.72
CA ILE A 45 -6.00 4.09 -0.03
C ILE A 45 -6.26 3.60 -1.46
N THR A 46 -7.42 3.88 -2.03
CA THR A 46 -7.75 3.48 -3.39
C THR A 46 -8.67 4.48 -4.08
N HIS A 47 -8.42 4.70 -5.36
CA HIS A 47 -9.31 5.33 -6.35
C HIS A 47 -9.65 4.35 -7.47
N ASP A 48 -9.26 3.08 -7.33
CA ASP A 48 -9.35 2.03 -8.34
C ASP A 48 -10.32 0.94 -7.83
N SER A 49 -11.38 0.67 -8.60
CA SER A 49 -12.39 -0.32 -8.25
C SER A 49 -11.87 -1.75 -8.19
N GLU A 50 -10.74 -2.04 -8.83
CA GLU A 50 -10.10 -3.37 -8.77
C GLU A 50 -9.44 -3.63 -7.40
N TYR A 51 -8.91 -2.58 -6.76
CA TYR A 51 -8.25 -2.67 -5.46
C TYR A 51 -9.18 -2.17 -4.35
N LYS A 52 -9.88 -3.10 -3.71
CA LYS A 52 -10.81 -2.75 -2.62
C LYS A 52 -10.05 -2.33 -1.36
N LEU A 53 -10.56 -1.32 -0.67
CA LEU A 53 -10.05 -0.93 0.64
C LEU A 53 -10.05 -2.12 1.59
N GLY A 54 -8.94 -2.35 2.30
CA GLY A 54 -8.77 -3.49 3.21
C GLY A 54 -8.46 -4.83 2.54
N MET A 55 -8.39 -4.89 1.20
CA MET A 55 -7.93 -6.08 0.49
C MET A 55 -6.49 -6.41 0.88
N VAL A 56 -6.24 -7.68 1.20
CA VAL A 56 -4.89 -8.21 1.44
C VAL A 56 -4.35 -8.76 0.13
N LEU A 57 -3.21 -8.25 -0.31
CA LEU A 57 -2.52 -8.72 -1.50
C LEU A 57 -1.57 -9.85 -1.11
N SER A 58 -1.69 -10.98 -1.79
CA SER A 58 -0.97 -12.23 -1.52
C SER A 58 0.46 -12.28 -2.08
N ASP A 59 1.04 -11.14 -2.47
CA ASP A 59 2.37 -11.11 -3.06
C ASP A 59 3.45 -11.21 -1.97
N GLU A 60 4.50 -12.00 -2.22
CA GLU A 60 5.66 -12.05 -1.33
C GLU A 60 6.25 -10.64 -1.13
N PRO A 61 6.73 -10.33 0.09
CA PRO A 61 7.37 -9.05 0.34
C PRO A 61 8.58 -8.90 -0.58
N ILE A 62 8.48 -8.01 -1.56
CA ILE A 62 9.67 -7.52 -2.27
C ILE A 62 10.46 -6.72 -1.24
N ILE A 63 11.54 -7.30 -0.74
CA ILE A 63 12.57 -6.58 0.01
C ILE A 63 13.42 -5.88 -1.06
N VAL A 64 13.16 -4.59 -1.27
CA VAL A 64 14.10 -3.69 -1.95
C VAL A 64 14.78 -2.84 -0.90
#